data_AF-A0A928JAJ4-F1
#
_entry.id   AF-A0A928JAJ4-F1
#
_cell.length_a   1.000
_cell.length_b   1.000
_cell.length_c   1.000
_cell.angle_alpha   90.00
_cell.angle_beta   90.00
_cell.angle_gamma   90.00
#
_symmetry.space_group_name_H-M   'P 1'
#
loop_
_entity.id
_entity.type
_entity.pdbx_description
1 polymer ?
#
loop_
_entity_poly.entity_id
_entity_poly.type
_entity_poly.pdbx_seq_one_letter_code
_entity_poly.pdbx_strand_id
1 'polypeptide(L)' 'MAKFRKIAVLTSGGDAPGMNAAVRAVVNSAIRRGVEVVGSKRGYSGLLENDLVPLTGKDVANIASMGGTFL' A
#
# COMPACT_ATOMS: atom_id res chain seq x y z
N MET A 1 -8.46 -5.72 20.83
CA MET A 1 -7.31 -5.92 19.92
C MET A 1 -7.79 -5.98 18.48
N ALA A 2 -7.03 -5.46 17.51
CA ALA A 2 -7.37 -5.61 16.09
C ALA A 2 -7.33 -7.10 15.70
N LYS A 3 -8.35 -7.59 14.99
CA LYS A 3 -8.46 -8.99 14.54
C LYS A 3 -7.31 -9.39 13.59
N PHE A 4 -6.75 -8.42 12.88
CA PHE A 4 -5.62 -8.59 11.97
C PHE A 4 -4.43 -7.78 12.48
N ARG A 5 -3.25 -8.41 12.52
CA ARG A 5 -2.00 -7.75 12.92
C ARG A 5 -1.25 -7.14 11.73
N LYS A 6 -1.52 -7.62 10.51
CA LYS A 6 -0.81 -7.23 9.30
C LYS A 6 -1.71 -7.36 8.06
N ILE A 7 -1.60 -6.42 7.12
CA ILE A 7 -2.28 -6.45 5.82
C ILE A 7 -1.27 -6.20 4.69
N ALA A 8 -1.57 -6.74 3.51
CA ALA A 8 -0.85 -6.46 2.27
C ALA A 8 -1.72 -5.60 1.34
N VAL A 9 -1.12 -4.58 0.72
CA VAL A 9 -1.74 -3.71 -0.28
C VAL A 9 -1.12 -4.01 -1.63
N LEU A 10 -1.96 -4.25 -2.62
CA LEU A 10 -1.58 -4.54 -4.00
C LEU A 10 -2.38 -3.63 -4.93
N THR A 11 -1.71 -3.06 -5.93
CA THR A 11 -2.34 -2.37 -7.05
C THR A 11 -2.10 -3.18 -8.32
N SER A 12 -3.13 -3.84 -8.82
CA SER A 12 -3.06 -4.65 -10.05
C SER A 12 -3.82 -3.98 -11.20
N GLY A 13 -3.51 -4.36 -12.43
CA GLY A 13 -4.09 -3.78 -13.63
C GLY A 13 -3.28 -2.60 -14.14
N GLY A 14 -3.88 -1.78 -15.00
CA GLY A 14 -3.25 -0.56 -15.50
C GLY A 14 -3.30 0.58 -14.47
N ASP A 15 -2.26 1.39 -14.46
CA ASP A 15 -2.15 2.57 -13.60
C ASP A 15 -3.25 3.58 -13.86
N ALA A 16 -3.87 4.08 -12.78
CA ALA A 16 -4.92 5.07 -12.84
C ALA A 16 -4.70 6.22 -11.85
N PRO A 17 -5.18 7.44 -12.16
CA PRO A 17 -5.20 8.54 -11.21
C PRO A 17 -5.92 8.15 -9.92
N GLY A 18 -5.33 8.50 -8.77
CA GLY A 18 -5.93 8.27 -7.45
C GLY A 18 -5.54 6.96 -6.78
N MET A 19 -4.86 6.02 -7.45
CA MET A 19 -4.37 4.79 -6.81
C MET A 19 -3.42 5.09 -5.65
N ASN A 20 -2.47 6.01 -5.83
CA ASN A 20 -1.59 6.46 -4.74
C ASN A 20 -2.36 7.07 -3.55
N ALA A 21 -3.43 7.83 -3.82
CA ALA A 21 -4.28 8.38 -2.77
C ALA A 21 -5.03 7.29 -2.00
N ALA A 22 -5.52 6.25 -2.69
CA ALA A 22 -6.15 5.09 -2.07
C ALA A 22 -5.15 4.30 -1.20
N VAL A 23 -3.94 4.02 -1.71
CA VAL A 23 -2.89 3.35 -0.94
C VAL A 23 -2.55 4.15 0.32
N ARG A 24 -2.36 5.47 0.20
CA ARG A 24 -2.12 6.36 1.35
C ARG A 24 -3.24 6.29 2.39
N ALA A 25 -4.51 6.30 1.95
CA ALA A 25 -5.65 6.22 2.85
C ALA A 25 -5.69 4.90 3.61
N VAL A 26 -5.42 3.77 2.94
CA VAL A 26 -5.34 2.44 3.57
C VAL A 26 -4.20 2.38 4.59
N VAL A 27 -2.99 2.77 4.19
CA VAL A 27 -1.80 2.73 5.07
C VAL A 27 -2.01 3.55 6.33
N ASN A 28 -2.45 4.81 6.20
CA ASN A 28 -2.68 5.67 7.37
C ASN A 28 -3.80 5.14 8.27
N SER A 29 -4.86 4.57 7.71
CA SER A 29 -5.97 3.99 8.47
C SER A 29 -5.54 2.75 9.25
N ALA A 30 -4.72 1.90 8.65
CA ALA A 30 -4.18 0.69 9.28
C ALA A 30 -3.21 1.02 10.42
N ILE A 31 -2.26 1.95 10.19
CA ILE A 31 -1.32 2.40 11.21
C ILE A 31 -2.06 2.96 12.44
N ARG A 32 -3.09 3.79 12.23
CA ARG A 32 -3.94 4.32 13.32
C ARG A 32 -4.66 3.24 14.13
N ARG A 33 -4.84 2.04 13.57
CA ARG A 33 -5.45 0.88 14.22
C ARG A 33 -4.43 -0.10 14.78
N GLY A 34 -3.12 0.22 14.72
CA GLY A 34 -2.04 -0.66 15.17
C GLY A 34 -1.85 -1.88 14.27
N VAL A 35 -2.17 -1.77 12.97
CA VAL A 35 -2.02 -2.84 11.98
C VAL A 35 -0.81 -2.54 11.10
N GLU A 36 0.11 -3.51 10.98
CA GLU A 36 1.25 -3.41 10.06
C GLU A 36 0.79 -3.48 8.60
N VAL A 37 1.50 -2.78 7.72
CA VAL A 37 1.18 -2.75 6.29
C VAL A 37 2.42 -3.10 5.47
N VAL A 38 2.23 -3.96 4.46
CA VAL A 38 3.20 -4.19 3.39
C VAL A 38 2.57 -3.87 2.04
N GLY A 39 3.35 -3.38 1.09
CA GLY A 39 2.95 -3.17 -0.29
C GLY A 39 3.58 -4.22 -1.19
N SER A 40 2.80 -4.79 -2.11
CA SER A 40 3.30 -5.67 -3.16
C SER A 40 3.75 -4.86 -4.34
N LYS A 41 5.02 -5.01 -4.75
CA LYS A 41 5.52 -4.32 -5.93
C LYS A 41 4.96 -4.93 -7.21
N ARG A 42 4.71 -4.12 -8.25
CA ARG A 42 4.28 -4.62 -9.58
C ARG A 42 3.04 -5.54 -9.53
N GLY A 43 2.07 -5.20 -8.68
CA GLY A 43 0.84 -5.96 -8.52
C GLY A 43 1.08 -7.43 -8.13
N TYR A 44 0.45 -8.37 -8.84
CA TYR A 44 0.53 -9.80 -8.53
C TYR A 44 1.92 -10.39 -8.72
N SER A 45 2.74 -9.85 -9.63
CA SER A 45 4.09 -10.37 -9.88
C SER A 45 4.95 -10.27 -8.63
N GLY A 46 4.97 -9.11 -7.95
CA GLY A 46 5.70 -8.99 -6.70
C GLY A 46 5.11 -9.83 -5.57
N LEU A 47 3.81 -10.13 -5.58
CA LEU A 47 3.23 -11.04 -4.60
C LEU A 47 3.75 -12.48 -4.80
N LEU A 48 3.84 -12.93 -6.06
CA LEU A 48 4.37 -14.25 -6.42
C LEU A 48 5.89 -14.34 -6.19
N GLU A 49 6.62 -13.26 -6.42
CA GLU A 49 8.07 -13.15 -6.22
C GLU A 49 8.46 -12.83 -4.76
N ASN A 50 7.47 -12.64 -3.88
CA ASN A 50 7.66 -12.18 -2.50
C ASN A 50 8.40 -10.82 -2.39
N ASP A 51 8.21 -9.95 -3.38
CA ASP A 51 8.65 -8.54 -3.42
C ASP A 51 7.65 -7.66 -2.66
N LEU A 52 7.62 -7.87 -1.34
CA LEU A 52 6.78 -7.13 -0.41
C LEU A 52 7.62 -6.14 0.40
N VAL A 53 7.24 -4.86 0.36
CA VAL A 53 7.94 -3.79 1.08
C VAL A 53 7.11 -3.29 2.27
N PRO A 54 7.68 -3.05 3.46
CA PRO A 54 6.98 -2.39 4.55
C PRO A 54 6.49 -1.00 4.12
N LEU A 55 5.26 -0.65 4.51
CA LEU A 55 4.71 0.69 4.28
C LEU A 55 4.45 1.39 5.62
N THR A 56 5.04 2.57 5.76
CA THR A 56 4.86 3.47 6.89
C THR A 56 4.20 4.77 6.45
N GLY A 57 3.82 5.61 7.42
CA GLY A 57 3.28 6.94 7.11
C GLY A 57 4.25 7.83 6.33
N LYS A 58 5.57 7.59 6.43
CA LYS A 58 6.59 8.32 5.66
C LYS A 58 6.56 7.94 4.19
N ASP A 59 6.40 6.66 3.89
CA ASP A 59 6.40 6.12 2.53
C ASP A 59 5.23 6.63 1.69
N VAL A 60 4.12 7.02 2.34
CA VAL A 60 2.90 7.51 1.68
C VAL A 60 2.64 9.02 1.87
N ALA A 61 3.58 9.78 2.42
CA ALA A 61 3.35 11.17 2.82
C ALA A 61 2.97 12.08 1.64
N ASN A 62 3.69 11.95 0.52
CA ASN A 62 3.63 12.88 -0.62
C ASN A 62 3.14 12.24 -1.93
N ILE A 63 2.53 11.06 -1.85
CA ILE A 63 2.17 10.28 -3.04
C ILE A 63 0.77 10.60 -3.58
N ALA A 64 -0.10 11.23 -2.78
CA ALA A 64 -1.53 11.35 -3.11
C ALA A 64 -1.81 12.19 -4.37
N SER A 65 -0.93 13.15 -4.68
CA SER A 65 -1.01 13.99 -5.88
C SER A 65 -0.24 13.40 -7.08
N MET A 66 0.42 12.26 -6.93
CA MET A 66 1.13 11.60 -8.01
C MET A 66 0.18 10.69 -8.80
N GLY A 67 0.28 10.73 -10.13
CA GLY A 67 -0.43 9.81 -11.02
C GLY A 67 0.04 8.35 -10.87
N GLY A 68 -0.78 7.42 -11.34
CA GLY A 68 -0.49 5.98 -11.31
C GLY A 68 -0.35 5.40 -9.90
N THR A 69 0.50 4.38 -9.77
CA THR A 69 0.84 3.74 -8.49
C THR A 69 2.35 3.70 -8.27
N PHE A 70 2.80 3.91 -7.03
CA PHE A 70 4.20 3.72 -6.64
C PHE A 70 4.53 2.27 -6.24
N LEU A 71 3.51 1.40 -6.17
CA LEU A 71 3.62 -0.01 -5.81
C LEU A 71 3.87 -0.87 -7.05
#